data_AF-A0A2N4YSA0-F1
#
_entry.id   AF-A0A2N4YSA0-F1
#
_cell.length_a   1.000
_cell.length_b   1.000
_cell.length_c   1.000
_cell.angle_alpha   90.00
_cell.angle_beta   90.00
_cell.angle_gamma   90.00
#
_symmetry.space_group_name_H-M   'P 1'
#
loop_
_entity.id
_entity.type
_entity.pdbx_description
1 polymer ?
#
loop_
_entity_poly.entity_id
_entity_poly.type
_entity_poly.pdbx_seq_one_letter_code
_entity_poly.pdbx_strand_id
1 'polypeptide(L)'
;GAVFMAKAKTDVLMRLGFLGTFLQVSSFIIGVQYDIKIFAMCYFIANCLNFFPVMFCLFKIIDVSFIDFFKRISPIFVSSFLMVLFLYALSIIYPVNDIANLLVLVLFAVAGAFVYILALFLVSSDFRSYFIARVLKRH
;
A
#
# COMPACT_ATOMS: atom_id res chain seq x y z
N GLY A 1 13.90 -2.12 4.47
CA GLY A 1 15.24 -1.51 4.58
C GLY A 1 15.54 -0.99 5.97
N ALA A 2 14.90 0.12 6.38
CA ALA A 2 15.21 0.82 7.63
C ALA A 2 15.22 -0.07 8.90
N VAL A 3 14.25 -0.98 9.04
CA VAL A 3 14.18 -1.91 10.18
C VAL A 3 15.37 -2.87 10.23
N PHE A 4 15.77 -3.46 9.09
CA PHE A 4 16.90 -4.39 9.02
C PHE A 4 18.23 -3.68 9.34
N MET A 5 18.35 -2.41 8.92
CA MET A 5 19.51 -1.58 9.21
C MET A 5 19.57 -1.20 10.69
N ALA A 6 18.44 -0.84 11.30
CA ALA A 6 18.34 -0.55 12.73
C ALA A 6 18.63 -1.76 13.65
N LYS A 7 18.35 -2.98 13.16
CA LYS A 7 18.66 -4.25 13.86
C LYS A 7 20.06 -4.81 13.54
N ALA A 8 20.92 -4.06 12.83
CA ALA A 8 22.26 -4.49 12.41
C ALA A 8 22.28 -5.83 11.62
N LYS A 9 21.21 -6.12 10.86
CA LYS A 9 21.09 -7.30 9.99
C LYS A 9 21.20 -6.92 8.52
N THR A 10 22.28 -6.22 8.16
CA THR A 10 22.55 -5.76 6.79
C THR A 10 22.83 -6.90 5.82
N ASP A 11 23.44 -8.00 6.28
CA ASP A 11 23.71 -9.18 5.44
C ASP A 11 22.41 -9.80 4.89
N VAL A 12 21.38 -9.83 5.74
CA VAL A 12 20.06 -10.34 5.38
C VAL A 12 19.39 -9.40 4.39
N LEU A 13 19.50 -8.09 4.60
CA LEU A 13 18.99 -7.08 3.67
C LEU A 13 19.67 -7.18 2.29
N MET A 14 20.99 -7.43 2.26
CA MET A 14 21.75 -7.58 1.02
C MET A 14 21.31 -8.85 0.26
N ARG A 15 21.16 -9.99 0.93
CA ARG A 15 20.66 -11.24 0.30
C ARG A 15 19.23 -11.09 -0.25
N LEU A 16 18.35 -10.42 0.49
CA LEU A 16 16.99 -10.10 0.03
C LEU A 16 17.01 -9.14 -1.17
N GLY A 17 17.94 -8.17 -1.18
CA GLY A 17 18.17 -7.28 -2.30
C GLY A 17 18.58 -8.02 -3.57
N PHE A 18 19.55 -8.93 -3.47
CA PHE A 18 19.96 -9.78 -4.61
C PHE A 18 18.80 -10.62 -5.16
N LEU A 19 17.99 -11.22 -4.28
CA LEU A 19 16.82 -11.98 -4.69
C LEU A 19 15.78 -11.10 -5.39
N GLY A 20 15.57 -9.87 -4.91
CA GLY A 20 14.72 -8.88 -5.57
C GLY A 20 15.22 -8.48 -6.94
N THR A 21 16.51 -8.14 -7.05
CA THR A 21 17.13 -7.79 -8.33
C THR A 21 17.02 -8.93 -9.32
N PHE A 22 17.26 -10.18 -8.91
CA PHE A 22 17.13 -11.34 -9.79
C PHE A 22 15.69 -11.49 -10.32
N LEU A 23 14.69 -11.39 -9.44
CA LEU A 23 13.27 -11.44 -9.83
C LEU A 23 12.90 -10.29 -10.77
N GLN A 24 13.35 -9.07 -10.47
CA GLN A 24 13.06 -7.90 -11.29
C GLN A 24 13.69 -8.05 -12.67
N VAL A 25 15.00 -8.35 -12.76
CA VAL A 25 15.71 -8.53 -14.02
C VAL A 25 15.09 -9.65 -14.86
N SER A 26 14.71 -10.77 -14.23
CA SER A 26 14.00 -11.86 -14.92
C SER A 26 12.66 -11.39 -15.49
N SER A 27 11.89 -10.62 -14.72
CA SER A 27 10.61 -10.07 -15.19
C SER A 27 10.76 -9.07 -16.34
N PHE A 28 11.85 -8.30 -16.35
CA PHE A 28 12.17 -7.38 -17.45
C PHE A 28 12.54 -8.13 -18.73
N ILE A 29 13.43 -9.13 -18.63
CA ILE A 29 13.88 -9.92 -19.80
C ILE A 29 12.73 -10.67 -20.46
N ILE A 30 11.84 -11.25 -19.65
CA ILE A 30 10.66 -11.98 -20.13
C ILE A 30 9.62 -10.98 -20.65
N GLY A 31 9.34 -9.91 -19.90
CA GLY A 31 8.27 -8.97 -20.20
C GLY A 31 8.50 -8.15 -21.48
N VAL A 32 9.75 -7.82 -21.81
CA VAL A 32 10.06 -6.98 -22.98
C VAL A 32 9.78 -7.68 -24.32
N GLN A 33 9.73 -9.02 -24.34
CA GLN A 33 9.58 -9.80 -25.58
C GLN A 33 8.14 -9.92 -26.07
N TYR A 34 7.15 -9.64 -25.22
CA TYR A 34 5.75 -9.88 -25.55
C TYR A 34 4.96 -8.59 -25.81
N ASP A 35 4.68 -7.80 -24.76
CA ASP A 35 3.88 -6.56 -24.85
C ASP A 35 3.98 -5.78 -23.52
N ILE A 36 3.67 -4.48 -23.52
CA ILE A 36 3.69 -3.60 -22.33
C ILE A 36 2.72 -4.11 -21.25
N LYS A 37 1.58 -4.68 -21.65
CA LYS A 37 0.62 -5.26 -20.69
C LYS A 37 1.20 -6.49 -19.97
N ILE A 38 1.86 -7.38 -20.70
CA ILE A 38 2.48 -8.59 -20.14
C ILE A 38 3.69 -8.20 -19.29
N PHE A 39 4.47 -7.21 -19.74
CA PHE A 39 5.54 -6.61 -18.97
C PHE A 39 5.06 -6.10 -17.59
N ALA A 40 3.97 -5.33 -17.56
CA ALA A 40 3.39 -4.83 -16.31
C ALA A 40 2.91 -5.97 -15.39
N MET A 41 2.29 -7.01 -15.94
CA MET A 41 1.87 -8.19 -15.18
C MET A 41 3.08 -8.95 -14.60
N CYS A 42 4.11 -9.22 -15.40
CA CYS A 42 5.34 -9.87 -14.93
C CYS A 42 6.03 -9.07 -13.83
N TYR A 43 6.10 -7.74 -13.98
CA TYR A 43 6.66 -6.86 -12.95
C TYR A 43 5.84 -6.88 -11.65
N PHE A 44 4.51 -6.90 -11.75
CA PHE A 44 3.63 -7.03 -10.59
C PHE A 44 3.87 -8.37 -9.86
N ILE A 45 3.93 -9.47 -10.60
CA ILE A 45 4.21 -10.81 -10.03
C ILE A 45 5.59 -10.83 -9.36
N ALA A 46 6.61 -10.25 -9.98
CA ALA A 46 7.96 -10.19 -9.41
C ALA A 46 7.99 -9.41 -8.09
N ASN A 47 7.27 -8.29 -7.98
CA ASN A 47 7.15 -7.54 -6.74
C ASN A 47 6.37 -8.31 -5.67
N CYS A 48 5.27 -8.98 -6.04
CA CYS A 48 4.54 -9.84 -5.12
C CYS A 48 5.42 -10.99 -4.60
N LEU A 49 6.19 -11.63 -5.48
CA LEU A 49 7.14 -12.68 -5.10
C LEU A 49 8.29 -12.16 -4.24
N ASN A 50 8.78 -10.93 -4.46
CA ASN A 50 9.80 -10.33 -3.60
C ASN A 50 9.24 -9.93 -2.22
N PHE A 51 7.96 -9.55 -2.15
CA PHE A 51 7.32 -9.17 -0.90
C PHE A 51 7.30 -10.30 0.13
N PHE A 52 6.94 -11.53 -0.27
CA PHE A 52 6.89 -12.69 0.64
C PHE A 52 8.19 -12.97 1.43
N PRO A 53 9.37 -13.15 0.79
CA PRO A 53 10.61 -13.44 1.51
C PRO A 53 11.07 -12.25 2.36
N VAL A 54 10.87 -11.02 1.88
CA VAL A 54 11.18 -9.81 2.66
C VAL A 54 10.34 -9.76 3.92
N MET A 55 9.03 -10.01 3.82
CA MET A 55 8.12 -9.93 4.95
C MET A 55 8.32 -11.08 5.94
N PHE A 56 8.55 -12.29 5.46
CA PHE A 56 8.90 -13.43 6.32
C PHE A 56 10.16 -13.15 7.14
N CYS A 57 11.19 -12.60 6.50
CA CYS A 57 12.45 -12.28 7.18
C CYS A 57 12.28 -11.12 8.17
N LEU A 58 11.44 -10.14 7.83
CA LEU A 58 11.11 -9.02 8.71
C LEU A 58 10.39 -9.51 9.97
N PHE A 59 9.39 -10.37 9.85
CA PHE A 59 8.71 -10.95 11.02
C PHE A 59 9.65 -11.74 11.92
N LYS A 60 10.60 -12.49 11.34
CA LYS A 60 11.62 -13.21 12.10
C LYS A 60 12.57 -12.29 12.89
N ILE A 61 12.79 -11.06 12.44
CA ILE A 61 13.70 -10.10 13.10
C ILE A 61 12.99 -9.24 14.16
N ILE A 62 11.73 -8.89 13.91
CA ILE A 62 10.94 -8.08 14.85
C ILE A 62 10.26 -8.97 15.90
N ASP A 63 10.18 -10.30 15.68
CA ASP A 63 9.53 -11.27 16.57
C ASP A 63 8.04 -10.91 16.80
N VAL A 64 7.36 -10.55 15.71
CA VAL A 64 5.95 -10.15 15.71
C VAL A 64 5.14 -11.19 14.96
N SER A 65 3.96 -11.52 15.48
CA SER A 65 3.07 -12.48 14.83
C SER A 65 2.45 -11.90 13.54
N PHE A 66 2.22 -12.76 12.55
CA PHE A 66 1.52 -12.39 11.31
C PHE A 66 0.13 -11.79 11.59
N ILE A 67 -0.53 -12.27 12.65
CA ILE A 67 -1.87 -11.84 13.05
C ILE A 67 -1.86 -10.39 13.53
N ASP A 68 -0.86 -9.98 14.31
CA ASP A 68 -0.78 -8.61 14.83
C ASP A 68 -0.51 -7.60 13.71
N PHE A 69 0.30 -7.99 12.72
CA PHE A 69 0.52 -7.19 11.52
C PHE A 69 -0.76 -7.02 10.69
N PHE A 70 -1.48 -8.12 10.45
CA PHE A 70 -2.74 -8.07 9.69
C PHE A 70 -3.81 -7.26 10.42
N LYS A 71 -3.89 -7.37 11.75
CA LYS A 71 -4.78 -6.54 12.59
C LYS A 71 -4.41 -5.05 12.51
N ARG A 72 -3.12 -4.72 12.43
CA ARG A 72 -2.67 -3.32 12.32
C ARG A 72 -2.98 -2.71 10.96
N ILE A 73 -2.93 -3.52 9.90
CA ILE A 73 -3.15 -3.08 8.51
C ILE A 73 -4.63 -3.16 8.10
N SER A 74 -5.46 -3.98 8.76
CA SER A 74 -6.88 -4.12 8.44
C SER A 74 -7.65 -2.79 8.41
N PRO A 75 -7.42 -1.78 9.29
CA PRO A 75 -8.12 -0.51 9.21
C PRO A 75 -7.83 0.24 7.91
N ILE A 76 -6.61 0.11 7.39
CA ILE A 76 -6.18 0.76 6.14
C ILE A 76 -6.90 0.12 4.95
N PHE A 77 -6.98 -1.22 4.93
CA PHE A 77 -7.74 -1.93 3.89
C PHE A 77 -9.22 -1.56 3.91
N VAL A 78 -9.85 -1.52 5.10
CA VAL A 78 -11.25 -1.15 5.24
C VAL A 78 -11.49 0.31 4.81
N SER A 79 -10.57 1.22 5.15
CA SER A 79 -10.66 2.64 4.76
C SER A 79 -10.52 2.83 3.25
N SER A 80 -9.59 2.11 2.63
CA SER A 80 -9.42 2.10 1.17
C SER A 80 -10.64 1.50 0.48
N PHE A 81 -11.20 0.42 1.02
CA PHE A 81 -12.43 -0.19 0.50
C PHE A 81 -13.62 0.77 0.57
N LEU A 82 -13.80 1.49 1.68
CA LEU A 82 -14.83 2.52 1.84
C LEU A 82 -14.65 3.67 0.84
N MET A 83 -13.41 4.13 0.61
CA MET A 83 -13.12 5.15 -0.40
C MET A 83 -13.52 4.68 -1.80
N VAL A 84 -13.15 3.45 -2.19
CA VAL A 84 -13.50 2.88 -3.49
C VAL A 84 -15.01 2.74 -3.65
N LEU A 85 -15.70 2.27 -2.61
CA LEU A 85 -17.16 2.14 -2.62
C LEU A 85 -17.84 3.50 -2.80
N PHE A 86 -17.35 4.55 -2.14
CA PHE A 86 -17.83 5.92 -2.30
C PHE A 86 -17.61 6.47 -3.72
N LEU A 87 -16.40 6.29 -4.26
CA LEU A 87 -16.10 6.71 -5.64
C LEU A 87 -16.94 5.93 -6.67
N TYR A 88 -17.17 4.64 -6.43
CA TYR A 88 -18.05 3.83 -7.28
C TYR A 88 -19.50 4.34 -7.25
N ALA A 89 -20.04 4.66 -6.06
CA ALA A 89 -21.36 5.25 -5.92
C ALA A 89 -21.48 6.61 -6.66
N LEU A 90 -20.44 7.45 -6.58
CA LEU A 90 -20.38 8.71 -7.33
C LEU A 90 -20.36 8.49 -8.85
N SER A 91 -19.67 7.46 -9.33
CA SER A 91 -19.58 7.14 -10.76
C SER A 91 -20.91 6.66 -11.37
N ILE A 92 -21.86 6.21 -10.55
CA ILE A 92 -23.23 5.87 -10.98
C ILE A 92 -24.05 7.15 -11.25
N ILE A 93 -23.81 8.22 -10.48
CA ILE A 93 -24.56 9.48 -10.59
C ILE A 93 -23.96 10.38 -11.68
N TYR A 94 -22.63 10.36 -11.86
CA TYR A 94 -21.92 11.05 -12.93
C TYR A 94 -21.25 10.03 -13.85
N PRO A 95 -21.88 9.66 -14.99
CA PRO A 95 -21.29 8.71 -15.92
C PRO A 95 -19.97 9.27 -16.47
N VAL A 96 -18.94 8.43 -16.39
CA VAL A 96 -17.52 8.73 -16.65
C VAL A 96 -17.27 9.30 -18.06
N ASN A 97 -18.21 9.15 -18.98
CA ASN A 97 -18.08 9.55 -20.38
C ASN A 97 -18.08 11.07 -20.61
N ASP A 98 -18.58 11.89 -19.68
CA ASP A 98 -18.56 13.37 -19.80
C ASP A 98 -17.42 14.04 -19.02
N ILE A 99 -16.50 13.26 -18.44
CA ILE A 99 -15.37 13.76 -17.65
C ILE A 99 -14.21 14.17 -18.59
N ALA A 100 -14.47 15.13 -19.48
CA ALA A 100 -13.42 15.77 -20.29
C ALA A 100 -12.71 16.91 -19.53
N ASN A 101 -13.26 17.33 -18.39
CA ASN A 101 -12.81 18.51 -17.66
C ASN A 101 -11.87 18.12 -16.51
N LEU A 102 -10.60 18.54 -16.58
CA LEU A 102 -9.58 18.32 -15.53
C LEU A 102 -10.06 18.73 -14.14
N LEU A 103 -10.91 19.75 -14.06
CA LEU A 103 -11.49 20.27 -12.82
C LEU A 103 -12.36 19.22 -12.10
N VAL A 104 -13.13 18.43 -12.85
CA VAL A 104 -13.96 17.35 -12.30
C VAL A 104 -13.09 16.22 -11.76
N LEU A 105 -12.03 15.84 -12.48
CA LEU A 105 -11.06 14.84 -12.00
C LEU A 105 -10.39 15.26 -10.69
N VAL A 106 -9.97 16.53 -10.58
CA VAL A 106 -9.37 17.08 -9.36
C VAL A 106 -10.37 17.04 -8.20
N LEU A 107 -11.63 17.43 -8.43
CA LEU A 107 -12.67 17.37 -7.40
C LEU A 107 -12.94 15.94 -6.91
N PHE A 108 -12.99 14.97 -7.83
CA PHE A 108 -13.16 13.56 -7.48
C PHE A 108 -11.96 13.03 -6.67
N ALA A 109 -10.73 13.40 -7.04
CA ALA A 109 -9.53 13.01 -6.30
C ALA A 109 -9.52 13.61 -4.88
N VAL A 110 -9.89 14.88 -4.74
CA VAL A 110 -9.99 15.55 -3.44
C VAL A 110 -11.10 14.95 -2.58
N ALA A 111 -12.27 14.67 -3.17
CA ALA A 111 -13.38 14.03 -2.47
C ALA A 111 -13.01 12.61 -1.99
N GLY A 112 -12.37 11.81 -2.84
CA GLY A 112 -11.85 10.50 -2.48
C GLY A 112 -10.82 10.56 -1.35
N ALA A 113 -9.87 11.49 -1.42
CA ALA A 113 -8.89 11.71 -0.36
C ALA A 113 -9.57 12.09 0.97
N PHE A 114 -10.58 12.96 0.92
CA PHE A 114 -11.34 13.37 2.10
C PHE A 114 -12.08 12.19 2.74
N VAL A 115 -12.77 11.37 1.94
CA VAL A 115 -13.48 10.17 2.43
C VAL A 115 -12.50 9.14 2.99
N TYR A 116 -11.34 8.95 2.36
CA TYR A 116 -10.30 8.07 2.88
C TYR A 116 -9.79 8.53 4.25
N ILE A 117 -9.53 9.83 4.43
CA ILE A 117 -9.08 10.39 5.72
C ILE A 117 -10.17 10.22 6.78
N LEU A 118 -11.43 10.50 6.45
CA LEU A 118 -12.57 10.31 7.36
C LEU A 118 -12.75 8.84 7.75
N ALA A 119 -12.69 7.92 6.78
CA ALA A 119 -12.81 6.49 7.02
C ALA A 119 -11.65 5.99 7.88
N LEU A 120 -10.42 6.45 7.62
CA LEU A 120 -9.25 6.12 8.42
C LEU A 120 -9.43 6.60 9.87
N PHE A 121 -9.94 7.82 10.05
CA PHE A 121 -10.22 8.37 11.38
C PHE A 121 -11.29 7.60 12.15
N LEU A 122 -12.33 7.11 11.46
CA LEU A 122 -13.41 6.32 12.05
C LEU A 122 -13.00 4.88 12.38
N VAL A 123 -12.26 4.22 11.49
CA VAL A 123 -11.98 2.78 11.57
C VAL A 123 -10.74 2.49 12.42
N SER A 124 -9.76 3.38 12.46
CA SER A 124 -8.55 3.15 13.27
C SER A 124 -8.67 3.80 14.67
N SER A 125 -9.06 2.99 15.65
CA SER A 125 -9.00 3.36 17.08
C SER A 125 -7.58 3.73 17.53
N ASP A 126 -6.55 3.14 16.91
CA ASP A 126 -5.13 3.47 17.11
C ASP A 126 -4.74 4.86 16.59
N PHE A 127 -5.29 5.32 15.46
CA PHE A 127 -4.94 6.66 14.94
C PHE A 127 -5.69 7.74 15.72
N ARG A 128 -6.94 7.45 16.13
CA ARG A 128 -7.69 8.29 17.04
C ARG A 128 -6.98 8.45 18.39
N SER A 129 -6.44 7.37 18.98
CA SER A 129 -5.70 7.45 20.24
C SER A 129 -4.36 8.20 20.12
N TYR A 130 -3.60 7.99 19.03
CA TYR A 130 -2.37 8.76 18.77
C TYR A 130 -2.63 10.24 18.49
N PHE A 131 -3.68 10.57 17.73
CA PHE A 131 -4.01 11.96 17.41
C PHE A 131 -4.57 12.68 18.64
N ILE A 132 -5.47 12.05 19.41
CA ILE A 132 -5.99 12.58 20.67
C ILE A 132 -4.86 12.74 21.70
N ALA A 133 -3.94 11.78 21.84
CA ALA A 133 -2.81 11.89 22.77
C ALA A 133 -1.85 13.05 22.42
N ARG A 134 -1.75 13.42 21.14
CA ARG A 134 -0.90 14.53 20.67
C ARG A 134 -1.60 15.89 20.75
N VAL A 135 -2.93 15.92 20.62
CA VAL A 135 -3.74 17.14 20.76
C VAL A 135 -4.03 17.47 22.24
N LEU A 136 -4.30 16.47 23.09
CA LEU A 136 -4.52 16.69 24.53
C LEU A 136 -3.25 16.99 25.34
N LYS A 137 -2.06 16.58 24.89
CA LYS A 137 -0.78 16.98 25.53
C LYS A 137 -0.37 18.43 25.28
N ARG A 138 -1.20 19.21 24.58
CA ARG A 138 -0.97 20.63 24.29
C ARG A 138 -1.81 21.58 25.15
N HIS A 139 -2.57 21.07 26.12
CA HIS A 139 -3.26 21.86 27.14
C HIS A 139 -2.69 21.59 28.53
#